data_AF-A0A920W163-F1
#
_entry.id   AF-A0A920W163-F1
#
_cell.length_a   1.000
_cell.length_b   1.000
_cell.length_c   1.000
_cell.angle_alpha   90.00
_cell.angle_beta   90.00
_cell.angle_gamma   90.00
#
_symmetry.space_group_name_H-M   'P 1'
#
loop_
_entity.id
_entity.type
_entity.pdbx_description
1 polymer ?
#
loop_
_entity_poly.entity_id
_entity_poly.type
_entity_poly.pdbx_seq_one_letter_code
_entity_poly.pdbx_strand_id
1 'polypeptide(L)'
;MSAENDPDNPVSKGERYAEVYEINLLRCIYCGYCEEACPVDAVVLREHYELADYDRENYIMEKQDLLVYPEPNEFRVNILGNTERVNK
;
A
#
# COMPACT_ATOMS: atom_id res chain seq x y z
N MET A 1 -7.48 -6.36 23.85
CA MET A 1 -8.23 -7.38 23.06
C MET A 1 -9.32 -6.65 22.32
N SER A 2 -9.31 -6.76 21.00
CA SER A 2 -10.18 -6.03 20.07
C SER A 2 -11.64 -6.36 20.34
N ALA A 3 -12.34 -5.46 21.03
CA ALA A 3 -13.80 -5.47 21.02
C ALA A 3 -14.28 -5.01 19.64
N GLU A 4 -15.36 -5.62 19.15
CA GLU A 4 -16.08 -5.11 17.99
C GLU A 4 -16.48 -3.65 18.23
N ASN A 5 -16.34 -2.83 17.20
CA ASN A 5 -16.76 -1.43 17.24
C ASN A 5 -18.28 -1.36 17.39
N ASP A 6 -18.77 -0.42 18.21
CA ASP A 6 -20.19 -0.09 18.28
C ASP A 6 -20.67 0.35 16.87
N PRO A 7 -21.71 -0.27 16.30
CA PRO A 7 -22.19 0.07 14.96
C PRO A 7 -22.74 1.50 14.85
N ASP A 8 -23.25 2.06 15.95
CA ASP A 8 -23.77 3.43 16.00
C ASP A 8 -22.67 4.46 16.31
N ASN A 9 -21.52 4.00 16.82
CA ASN A 9 -20.36 4.84 17.13
C ASN A 9 -19.04 4.06 17.05
N PRO A 10 -18.49 3.81 15.85
CA PRO A 10 -17.38 2.87 15.63
C PRO A 10 -16.00 3.43 16.02
N VAL A 11 -15.93 4.06 17.19
CA VAL A 11 -14.70 4.56 17.79
C VAL A 11 -14.11 3.52 18.72
N SER A 12 -12.87 3.16 18.43
CA SER A 12 -12.09 2.29 19.27
C SER A 12 -11.02 3.08 20.01
N LYS A 13 -10.99 2.98 21.34
CA LYS A 13 -9.99 3.66 22.15
C LYS A 13 -8.60 3.01 22.00
N GLY A 14 -7.58 3.84 21.88
CA GLY A 14 -6.15 3.46 21.86
C GLY A 14 -5.45 3.76 20.54
N GLU A 15 -4.12 3.80 20.57
CA GLU A 15 -3.31 3.85 19.35
C GLU A 15 -3.44 2.52 18.60
N ARG A 16 -3.75 2.59 17.31
CA ARG A 16 -3.87 1.43 16.42
C ARG A 16 -2.95 1.61 15.24
N TYR A 17 -2.40 0.49 14.78
CA TYR A 17 -1.62 0.43 13.56
C TYR A 17 -2.13 -0.72 12.70
N ALA A 18 -1.98 -0.60 11.39
CA ALA A 18 -2.21 -1.71 10.48
C ALA A 18 -1.11 -2.75 10.68
N GLU A 19 -1.44 -3.91 11.26
CA GLU A 19 -0.55 -5.06 11.37
C GLU A 19 -0.27 -5.62 9.96
N VAL A 20 -1.34 -5.84 9.20
CA VAL A 20 -1.30 -6.22 7.79
C VAL A 20 -1.89 -5.08 6.97
N TYR A 21 -1.14 -4.65 5.96
CA TYR A 21 -1.60 -3.66 4.98
C TYR A 21 -1.19 -4.14 3.60
N GLU A 22 -2.17 -4.55 2.80
CA GLU A 22 -1.92 -5.13 1.48
C GLU A 22 -2.76 -4.43 0.41
N ILE A 23 -2.13 -4.12 -0.73
CA ILE A 23 -2.81 -3.56 -1.90
C ILE A 23 -2.51 -4.45 -3.11
N ASN A 24 -3.56 -4.91 -3.79
CA ASN A 24 -3.43 -5.65 -5.04
C ASN A 24 -3.47 -4.68 -6.23
N LEU A 25 -2.31 -4.45 -6.86
CA LEU A 25 -2.17 -3.53 -8.00
C LEU A 25 -2.86 -4.02 -9.28
N LEU A 26 -3.14 -5.32 -9.43
CA LEU A 26 -3.96 -5.84 -10.55
C LEU A 26 -5.46 -5.59 -10.36
N ARG A 27 -5.91 -5.31 -9.13
CA ARG A 27 -7.31 -4.96 -8.81
C ARG A 27 -7.51 -3.47 -8.60
N CYS A 28 -6.45 -2.75 -8.25
CA CYS A 28 -6.47 -1.31 -8.11
C CYS A 28 -6.81 -0.66 -9.46
N ILE A 29 -7.79 0.24 -9.46
CA ILE A 29 -8.14 1.06 -10.63
C ILE A 29 -7.61 2.50 -10.51
N TYR A 30 -6.72 2.74 -9.54
CA TYR A 30 -6.04 4.02 -9.31
C TYR A 30 -7.00 5.23 -9.19
N CYS A 31 -8.15 5.04 -8.53
CA CYS A 31 -9.20 6.07 -8.44
C CYS A 31 -8.92 7.18 -7.42
N GLY A 32 -7.98 7.00 -6.48
CA GLY A 32 -7.69 7.99 -5.43
C GLY A 32 -8.63 7.95 -4.22
N TYR A 33 -9.67 7.13 -4.22
CA TYR A 33 -10.62 7.08 -3.08
C TYR A 33 -10.00 6.64 -1.76
N CYS A 34 -8.94 5.84 -1.79
CA CYS A 34 -8.22 5.45 -0.58
C CYS A 34 -7.47 6.62 0.06
N GLU A 35 -6.94 7.54 -0.74
CA GLU A 35 -6.28 8.76 -0.28
C GLU A 35 -7.31 9.75 0.30
N GLU A 36 -8.40 10.01 -0.44
CA GLU A 36 -9.47 10.91 0.01
C GLU A 36 -10.17 10.40 1.29
N ALA A 37 -10.38 9.09 1.40
CA ALA A 37 -11.04 8.51 2.56
C ALA A 37 -10.13 8.42 3.80
N CYS A 38 -8.81 8.63 3.66
CA CYS A 38 -7.90 8.47 4.77
C CYS A 38 -7.98 9.68 5.74
N PRO A 39 -8.40 9.50 7.00
CA PRO A 39 -8.57 10.61 7.93
C PRO A 39 -7.26 11.16 8.52
N VAL A 40 -6.14 10.47 8.25
CA VAL A 40 -4.82 10.73 8.85
C VAL A 40 -3.70 10.78 7.80
N ASP A 41 -4.05 10.86 6.51
CA ASP A 41 -3.11 10.94 5.39
C ASP A 41 -2.02 9.85 5.38
N ALA A 42 -2.38 8.63 5.79
CA ALA A 42 -1.45 7.49 5.85
C ALA A 42 -1.18 6.85 4.47
N VAL A 43 -2.04 7.08 3.47
CA VAL A 43 -1.89 6.56 2.11
C VAL A 43 -2.09 7.68 1.11
N VAL A 44 -1.20 7.77 0.13
CA VAL A 44 -1.17 8.82 -0.90
C VAL A 44 -0.79 8.16 -2.23
N LEU A 45 -1.53 8.44 -3.31
CA LEU A 45 -1.14 7.98 -4.65
C LEU A 45 0.09 8.76 -5.12
N ARG A 46 1.07 8.06 -5.68
CA ARG A 46 2.29 8.65 -6.23
C ARG A 46 2.35 8.51 -7.74
N GLU A 47 3.23 9.28 -8.37
CA GLU A 47 3.42 9.34 -9.82
C GLU A 47 4.30 8.19 -10.38
N HIS A 48 4.33 7.02 -9.73
CA HIS A 48 5.08 5.87 -10.22
C HIS A 48 4.22 5.08 -11.22
N TYR A 49 4.66 5.00 -12.47
CA TYR A 49 3.92 4.34 -13.55
C TYR A 49 4.64 3.12 -14.14
N GLU A 50 5.93 2.95 -13.87
CA GLU A 50 6.74 1.81 -14.33
C GLU A 50 6.60 0.64 -13.35
N LEU A 51 5.40 0.03 -13.31
CA LEU A 51 5.04 -1.05 -12.37
C LEU A 51 4.85 -2.41 -13.05
N ALA A 52 5.29 -2.54 -14.30
CA ALA A 52 5.09 -3.75 -15.08
C ALA A 52 6.00 -4.90 -14.61
N ASP A 53 5.39 -6.02 -14.28
CA ASP A 53 6.03 -7.27 -13.86
C ASP A 53 5.33 -8.48 -14.50
N TYR A 54 6.01 -9.62 -14.56
CA TYR A 54 5.49 -10.88 -15.09
C TYR A 54 4.85 -11.77 -14.04
N ASP A 55 5.28 -11.67 -12.78
CA ASP A 55 4.77 -12.52 -11.71
C ASP A 55 3.59 -11.84 -11.01
N ARG A 56 2.48 -12.58 -10.88
CA ARG A 56 1.23 -12.06 -10.28
C ARG A 56 1.43 -11.65 -8.82
N GLU A 57 2.28 -12.37 -8.12
CA GLU A 57 2.63 -12.20 -6.72
C GLU A 57 3.30 -10.84 -6.48
N ASN A 58 4.06 -10.34 -7.46
CA ASN A 58 4.73 -9.03 -7.39
C ASN A 58 3.76 -7.84 -7.51
N TYR A 59 2.48 -8.08 -7.80
CA TYR A 59 1.44 -7.05 -7.73
C TYR A 59 0.67 -7.03 -6.40
N ILE A 60 1.00 -7.92 -5.46
CA ILE A 60 0.54 -7.81 -4.07
C ILE A 60 1.58 -7.00 -3.31
N MET A 61 1.21 -5.76 -2.96
CA MET A 61 2.06 -4.84 -2.22
C MET A 61 1.78 -5.01 -0.74
N GLU A 62 2.80 -5.33 0.04
CA GLU A 62 2.73 -5.40 1.50
C GLU A 62 3.07 -4.03 2.12
N LYS A 63 2.90 -3.92 3.44
CA LYS A 63 3.12 -2.67 4.17
C LYS A 63 4.52 -2.11 3.94
N GLN A 64 5.54 -2.97 4.01
CA GLN A 64 6.94 -2.58 3.83
C GLN A 64 7.20 -2.01 2.43
N ASP A 65 6.48 -2.49 1.42
CA ASP A 65 6.63 -2.03 0.05
C ASP A 65 6.12 -0.60 -0.16
N LEU A 66 5.22 -0.13 0.71
CA LEU A 66 4.48 1.14 0.56
C LEU A 66 4.99 2.26 1.48
N LEU A 67 5.99 1.98 2.33
CA LEU A 67 6.56 2.98 3.24
C LEU A 67 7.49 3.96 2.51
N VAL A 68 7.59 5.18 3.06
CA VAL A 68 8.39 6.28 2.50
C VAL A 68 9.84 6.27 3.00
N TYR A 69 10.10 5.68 4.17
CA TYR A 69 11.40 5.66 4.86
C TYR A 69 11.71 4.22 5.32
N PRO A 70 12.97 3.73 5.28
CA PRO A 70 14.24 4.46 5.15
C PRO A 70 14.65 4.90 3.75
N GLU A 71 14.07 4.33 2.71
CA GLU A 71 14.13 4.81 1.33
C GLU A 71 12.74 4.56 0.72
N PRO A 72 12.19 5.45 -0.12
CA PRO A 72 11.02 5.08 -0.90
C PRO A 72 11.41 3.85 -1.72
N ASN A 73 10.57 2.81 -1.72
CA ASN A 73 10.84 1.67 -2.59
C ASN A 73 10.78 2.14 -4.04
N GLU A 74 11.96 2.36 -4.62
CA GLU A 74 12.09 2.67 -6.03
C GLU A 74 11.81 1.39 -6.80
N PHE A 75 10.79 1.47 -7.65
CA PHE A 75 10.58 0.52 -8.73
C PHE A 75 11.60 0.83 -9.81
N ARG A 76 12.59 -0.05 -10.01
CA ARG A 76 13.63 0.16 -11.03
C ARG A 76 13.43 -0.82 -12.17
N VAL A 77 13.44 -0.32 -13.40
CA VAL A 77 13.46 -1.18 -14.58
C VAL A 77 14.85 -1.80 -14.71
N ASN A 78 14.94 -3.13 -14.66
CA ASN A 78 16.17 -3.87 -14.86
C ASN A 78 16.55 -3.93 -16.37
N ILE A 79 17.73 -4.48 -16.67
CA ILE A 79 18.22 -4.59 -18.07
C ILE A 79 17.30 -5.46 -18.95
N LEU A 80 16.48 -6.31 -18.35
CA LEU A 80 15.52 -7.17 -19.04
C LEU A 80 14.17 -6.47 -19.31
N GLY A 81 13.99 -5.23 -18.85
CA GLY A 81 12.76 -4.45 -19.00
C GLY A 81 11.72 -4.71 -17.90
N ASN A 82 12.09 -5.40 -16.83
CA ASN A 82 11.18 -5.77 -15.75
C ASN A 82 11.31 -4.78 -14.60
N THR A 83 10.20 -4.46 -13.97
CA THR A 83 10.22 -3.67 -12.74
C THR A 83 10.72 -4.53 -11.59
N GLU A 84 11.89 -4.23 -11.05
CA GLU A 84 12.43 -4.89 -9.86
C GLU A 84 12.14 -4.05 -8.61
N ARG A 85 11.65 -4.73 -7.57
CA ARG A 85 11.60 -4.17 -6.21
C ARG A 85 13.01 -4.22 -5.62
N VAL A 86 13.57 -3.04 -5.34
CA VAL A 86 14.97 -2.90 -4.91
C VAL A 86 15.21 -3.44 -3.48
N ASN A 87 14.15 -3.65 -2.69
CA ASN A 87 14.26 -4.12 -1.31
C ASN A 87 13.28 -5.28 -1.04
N LYS A 88 13.77 -6.52 -1.13
CA LYS A 88 13.10 -7.70 -0.58
C LYS A 88 13.83 -8.19 0.66
#